data_AF-A0A840X7Q1-F1
#
_entry.id   AF-A0A840X7Q1-F1
#
_cell.length_a   1.000
_cell.length_b   1.000
_cell.length_c   1.000
_cell.angle_alpha   90.00
_cell.angle_beta   90.00
_cell.angle_gamma   90.00
#
_symmetry.space_group_name_H-M   'P 1'
#
loop_
_entity.id
_entity.type
_entity.pdbx_description
1 polymer ?
#
loop_
_entity_poly.entity_id
_entity_poly.type
_entity_poly.pdbx_seq_one_letter_code
_entity_poly.pdbx_strand_id
1 'polypeptide(L)'
;MITTEFVQTMARYNRWQNRSLIEAASTLSDQDRWRDCGAVFRSIAETLNHILWDDRVWLARLRGDAARAAEIGARHPYTDTPRDWLDFMRQRAALDDEIMVFADGLTADDLSRTVQWTRGDEEVETTVAFNLVHMVNHQTHHRGQVHALLTRFGAAPQPTDVQMLDLLGGKG
;
A
#
# COMPACT_ATOMS: atom_id res chain seq x y z
N MET A 1 -13.95 15.27 -8.52
CA MET A 1 -13.06 14.26 -7.91
C MET A 1 -11.62 14.57 -8.30
N ILE A 2 -10.65 13.77 -7.86
CA ILE A 2 -9.20 13.93 -8.12
C ILE A 2 -8.84 13.96 -9.62
N THR A 3 -7.64 14.43 -9.97
CA THR A 3 -7.08 14.41 -11.33
C THR A 3 -6.03 13.31 -11.52
N THR A 4 -5.59 13.07 -12.76
CA THR A 4 -4.51 12.12 -13.06
C THR A 4 -3.19 12.54 -12.41
N GLU A 5 -2.87 13.85 -12.38
CA GLU A 5 -1.67 14.38 -11.74
C GLU A 5 -1.66 14.11 -10.23
N PHE A 6 -2.83 14.21 -9.58
CA PHE A 6 -2.96 13.83 -8.17
C PHE A 6 -2.63 12.36 -7.98
N VAL A 7 -3.20 11.46 -8.81
CA VAL A 7 -2.95 10.02 -8.70
C VAL A 7 -1.47 9.68 -8.89
N GLN A 8 -0.84 10.25 -9.91
CA GLN A 8 0.58 10.04 -10.19
C GLN A 8 1.47 10.56 -9.05
N THR A 9 1.12 11.71 -8.47
CA THR A 9 1.82 12.27 -7.30
C THR A 9 1.70 11.33 -6.10
N MET A 10 0.50 10.82 -5.83
CA MET A 10 0.28 9.90 -4.71
C MET A 10 0.92 8.53 -4.95
N ALA A 11 1.04 8.06 -6.20
CA ALA A 11 1.79 6.85 -6.53
C ALA A 11 3.29 7.01 -6.23
N ARG A 12 3.88 8.15 -6.63
CA ARG A 12 5.28 8.50 -6.31
C ARG A 12 5.50 8.61 -4.80
N TYR A 13 4.60 9.29 -4.09
CA TYR A 13 4.59 9.39 -2.64
C TYR A 13 4.53 8.01 -1.98
N ASN A 14 3.61 7.14 -2.41
CA ASN A 14 3.47 5.79 -1.88
C ASN A 14 4.78 5.02 -2.01
N ARG A 15 5.35 4.94 -3.21
CA ARG A 15 6.63 4.24 -3.46
C ARG A 15 7.76 4.73 -2.57
N TRP A 16 7.91 6.06 -2.44
CA TRP A 16 8.91 6.66 -1.56
C TRP A 16 8.68 6.29 -0.10
N GLN A 17 7.45 6.42 0.40
CA GLN A 17 7.11 6.09 1.78
C GLN A 17 7.30 4.61 2.10
N ASN A 18 6.95 3.72 1.18
CA ASN A 18 7.16 2.29 1.37
C ASN A 18 8.65 2.00 1.51
N ARG A 19 9.48 2.54 0.60
CA ARG A 19 10.94 2.41 0.67
C ARG A 19 11.48 2.90 2.01
N SER A 20 11.11 4.11 2.43
CA SER A 20 11.54 4.69 3.71
C SER A 20 11.23 3.78 4.92
N LEU A 21 10.00 3.28 5.00
CA LEU A 21 9.61 2.39 6.10
C LEU A 21 10.30 1.03 6.03
N ILE A 22 10.50 0.50 4.83
CA ILE A 22 11.18 -0.80 4.62
C ILE A 22 12.66 -0.70 4.97
N GLU A 23 13.34 0.38 4.58
CA GLU A 23 14.73 0.64 4.95
C GLU A 23 14.88 0.71 6.47
N ALA A 24 14.02 1.47 7.16
CA ALA A 24 14.00 1.54 8.62
C ALA A 24 13.66 0.19 9.27
N ALA A 25 12.69 -0.57 8.75
CA ALA A 25 12.34 -1.89 9.27
C ALA A 25 13.46 -2.92 9.05
N SER A 26 14.29 -2.73 8.03
CA SER A 26 15.42 -3.62 7.71
C SER A 26 16.57 -3.49 8.72
N THR A 27 16.63 -2.41 9.51
CA THR A 27 17.62 -2.27 10.59
C THR A 27 17.24 -3.03 11.85
N LEU A 28 16.00 -3.51 11.96
CA LEU A 28 15.52 -4.29 13.09
C LEU A 28 15.90 -5.77 12.95
N SER A 29 15.90 -6.50 14.07
CA SER A 29 15.96 -7.95 14.03
C SER A 29 14.67 -8.54 13.45
N ASP A 30 14.73 -9.77 12.94
CA ASP A 30 13.53 -10.46 12.48
C ASP A 30 12.50 -10.61 13.62
N GLN A 31 12.97 -10.98 14.81
CA GLN A 31 12.12 -11.10 16.00
C GLN A 31 11.41 -9.78 16.33
N ASP A 32 12.07 -8.63 16.20
CA ASP A 32 11.45 -7.33 16.47
C ASP A 32 10.44 -6.93 15.39
N ARG A 33 10.71 -7.23 14.10
CA ARG A 33 9.75 -6.98 13.01
C ARG A 33 8.44 -7.74 13.20
N TRP A 34 8.51 -8.97 13.71
CA TRP A 34 7.37 -9.86 13.92
C TRP A 34 6.78 -9.81 15.33
N ARG A 35 7.34 -9.00 16.24
CA ARG A 35 6.84 -8.88 17.61
C ARG A 35 5.45 -8.27 17.61
N ASP A 36 4.52 -8.89 18.34
CA ASP A 36 3.21 -8.30 18.61
C ASP A 36 3.37 -7.04 19.47
N CYS A 37 2.88 -5.92 18.93
CA CYS A 37 2.96 -4.59 19.50
C CYS A 37 1.57 -4.00 19.81
N GLY A 38 0.51 -4.79 19.68
CA GLY A 38 -0.87 -4.34 19.87
C GLY A 38 -1.39 -3.42 18.76
N ALA A 39 -0.76 -3.42 17.58
CA ALA A 39 -1.32 -2.75 16.40
C ALA A 39 -2.54 -3.52 15.87
N VAL A 40 -3.31 -2.91 14.96
CA VAL A 40 -4.46 -3.58 14.30
C VAL A 40 -4.04 -4.91 13.68
N PHE A 41 -2.87 -4.94 13.06
CA PHE A 41 -2.25 -6.15 12.49
C PHE A 41 -1.17 -6.76 13.38
N ARG A 42 -1.19 -6.49 14.69
CA ARG A 42 -0.25 -6.96 15.72
C ARG A 42 1.16 -6.41 15.58
N SER A 43 1.88 -6.70 14.50
CA SER A 43 3.31 -6.38 14.32
C SER A 43 3.62 -5.45 13.14
N ILE A 44 4.88 -5.00 13.04
CA ILE A 44 5.36 -4.19 11.90
C ILE A 44 5.26 -5.00 10.61
N ALA A 45 5.79 -6.22 10.60
CA ALA A 45 5.80 -7.09 9.43
C ALA A 45 4.38 -7.41 8.96
N GLU A 46 3.47 -7.73 9.87
CA GLU A 46 2.08 -8.05 9.53
C GLU A 46 1.31 -6.82 9.02
N THR A 47 1.57 -5.64 9.56
CA THR A 47 0.97 -4.39 9.04
C THR A 47 1.48 -4.08 7.63
N LEU A 48 2.78 -4.25 7.36
CA LEU A 48 3.34 -4.06 6.02
C LEU A 48 2.84 -5.10 5.02
N ASN A 49 2.68 -6.34 5.45
CA ASN A 49 2.09 -7.42 4.67
C ASN A 49 0.60 -7.16 4.35
N HIS A 50 -0.15 -6.59 5.28
CA HIS A 50 -1.53 -6.14 5.03
C HIS A 50 -1.57 -5.09 3.93
N ILE A 51 -0.69 -4.08 3.98
CA ILE A 51 -0.63 -3.05 2.94
C ILE A 51 -0.30 -3.70 1.58
N LEU A 52 0.68 -4.61 1.51
CA LEU A 52 1.03 -5.32 0.28
C LEU A 52 -0.16 -6.10 -0.30
N TRP A 53 -0.91 -6.80 0.56
CA TRP A 53 -2.09 -7.56 0.15
C TRP A 53 -3.22 -6.64 -0.33
N ASP A 54 -3.54 -5.59 0.43
CA ASP A 54 -4.61 -4.67 0.11
C ASP A 54 -4.36 -3.94 -1.21
N ASP A 55 -3.11 -3.54 -1.45
CA ASP A 55 -2.70 -2.91 -2.70
C ASP A 55 -2.89 -3.82 -3.91
N ARG A 56 -2.66 -5.14 -3.77
CA ARG A 56 -2.93 -6.12 -4.84
C ARG A 56 -4.41 -6.26 -5.14
N VAL A 57 -5.23 -6.34 -4.08
CA VAL A 57 -6.69 -6.43 -4.22
C VAL A 57 -7.22 -5.19 -4.92
N TRP A 58 -6.81 -4.00 -4.48
CA TRP A 58 -7.26 -2.74 -5.09
C TRP A 58 -6.76 -2.55 -6.50
N LEU A 59 -5.49 -2.87 -6.80
CA LEU A 59 -4.98 -2.76 -8.17
C LEU A 59 -5.75 -3.68 -9.13
N ALA A 60 -6.09 -4.91 -8.72
CA ALA A 60 -6.93 -5.80 -9.53
C ALA A 60 -8.33 -5.22 -9.78
N ARG A 61 -9.01 -4.71 -8.74
CA ARG A 61 -10.31 -4.01 -8.89
C ARG A 61 -10.21 -2.81 -9.81
N LEU A 62 -9.17 -1.99 -9.64
CA LEU A 62 -8.87 -0.81 -10.44
C LEU A 62 -8.40 -1.13 -11.86
N ARG A 63 -8.15 -2.39 -12.20
CA ARG A 63 -7.98 -2.87 -13.58
C ARG A 63 -9.27 -3.49 -14.16
N GLY A 64 -10.34 -3.56 -13.36
CA GLY A 64 -11.59 -4.22 -13.73
C GLY A 64 -11.57 -5.73 -13.58
N ASP A 65 -10.54 -6.31 -12.94
CA ASP A 65 -10.39 -7.75 -12.74
C ASP A 65 -10.96 -8.17 -11.38
N ALA A 66 -12.29 -8.22 -11.30
CA ALA A 66 -13.01 -8.59 -10.09
C ALA A 66 -12.72 -10.04 -9.64
N ALA A 67 -12.52 -10.96 -10.59
CA ALA A 67 -12.20 -12.35 -10.30
C ALA A 67 -10.84 -12.48 -9.61
N ARG A 68 -9.81 -11.80 -10.13
CA ARG A 68 -8.49 -11.77 -9.50
C ARG A 68 -8.52 -11.09 -8.14
N ALA A 69 -9.25 -9.98 -8.02
CA ALA A 69 -9.42 -9.30 -6.73
C ALA A 69 -10.07 -10.21 -5.68
N ALA A 70 -11.09 -10.98 -6.06
CA ALA A 70 -11.75 -11.94 -5.18
C ALA A 70 -10.82 -13.11 -4.80
N GLU A 71 -10.05 -13.64 -5.75
CA GLU A 71 -9.06 -14.70 -5.51
C GLU A 71 -8.02 -14.28 -4.47
N ILE A 72 -7.46 -13.08 -4.61
CA ILE A 72 -6.48 -12.53 -3.65
C ILE A 72 -7.17 -12.22 -2.32
N GLY A 73 -8.35 -11.61 -2.36
CA GLY A 73 -9.11 -11.21 -1.19
C GLY A 73 -9.56 -12.38 -0.30
N ALA A 74 -9.79 -13.55 -0.90
CA ALA A 74 -10.14 -14.77 -0.17
C ALA A 74 -8.99 -15.30 0.71
N ARG A 75 -7.76 -14.86 0.47
CA ARG A 75 -6.58 -15.26 1.24
C ARG A 75 -6.22 -14.14 2.20
N HIS A 76 -6.46 -14.33 3.50
CA HIS A 76 -6.23 -13.28 4.48
C HIS A 76 -4.72 -12.94 4.59
N PRO A 77 -4.33 -11.67 4.84
CA PRO A 77 -2.93 -11.28 5.02
C PRO A 77 -2.20 -11.97 6.20
N TYR A 78 -2.88 -12.73 7.05
CA TYR A 78 -2.25 -13.49 8.14
C TYR A 78 -1.83 -14.89 7.72
N THR A 79 -2.35 -15.42 6.62
CA THR A 79 -2.17 -16.81 6.22
C THR A 79 -1.39 -16.99 4.92
N ASP A 80 -1.40 -15.99 4.01
CA ASP A 80 -0.75 -16.10 2.70
C ASP A 80 0.10 -14.85 2.36
N THR A 81 0.95 -14.44 3.31
CA THR A 81 1.89 -13.32 3.12
C THR A 81 3.34 -13.77 3.32
N PRO A 82 4.30 -13.12 2.64
CA PRO A 82 5.70 -13.49 2.74
C PRO A 82 6.19 -13.37 4.19
N ARG A 83 6.69 -14.49 4.72
CA ARG A 83 7.37 -14.56 6.02
C ARG A 83 8.84 -14.19 5.91
N ASP A 84 9.45 -14.46 4.76
CA ASP A 84 10.83 -14.04 4.46
C ASP A 84 10.86 -12.56 4.10
N TRP A 85 11.74 -11.80 4.77
CA TRP A 85 11.81 -10.36 4.62
C TRP A 85 12.32 -9.93 3.24
N LEU A 86 13.27 -10.67 2.67
CA LEU A 86 13.78 -10.38 1.32
C LEU A 86 12.68 -10.60 0.27
N ASP A 87 11.92 -11.68 0.42
CA ASP A 87 10.79 -11.96 -0.45
C ASP A 87 9.70 -10.88 -0.36
N PHE A 88 9.36 -10.43 0.85
CA PHE A 88 8.47 -9.28 1.04
C PHE A 88 8.98 -8.04 0.29
N MET A 89 10.25 -7.68 0.45
CA MET A 89 10.82 -6.50 -0.21
C MET A 89 10.75 -6.60 -1.74
N ARG A 90 11.07 -7.78 -2.32
CA ARG A 90 10.96 -8.00 -3.77
C ARG A 90 9.52 -7.85 -4.25
N GLN A 91 8.59 -8.50 -3.57
CA GLN A 91 7.16 -8.45 -3.89
C GLN A 91 6.62 -7.02 -3.79
N ARG A 92 7.06 -6.27 -2.78
CA ARG A 92 6.64 -4.89 -2.59
C ARG A 92 7.19 -3.95 -3.66
N ALA A 93 8.48 -4.07 -3.99
CA ALA A 93 9.10 -3.25 -5.04
C ALA A 93 8.42 -3.47 -6.40
N ALA A 94 8.16 -4.74 -6.76
CA ALA A 94 7.45 -5.09 -7.98
C ALA A 94 6.03 -4.50 -8.03
N LEU A 95 5.29 -4.57 -6.92
CA LEU A 95 3.94 -4.00 -6.87
C LEU A 95 3.96 -2.46 -6.94
N ASP A 96 4.93 -1.81 -6.30
CA ASP A 96 5.08 -0.36 -6.41
C ASP A 96 5.36 0.08 -7.86
N ASP A 97 6.16 -0.69 -8.62
CA ASP A 97 6.36 -0.46 -10.05
C ASP A 97 5.06 -0.64 -10.85
N GLU A 98 4.27 -1.68 -10.56
CA GLU A 98 2.97 -1.87 -11.21
C GLU A 98 1.97 -0.75 -10.92
N ILE A 99 1.95 -0.25 -9.69
CA ILE A 99 1.08 0.88 -9.29
C ILE A 99 1.52 2.16 -10.00
N MET A 100 2.83 2.40 -10.12
CA MET A 100 3.38 3.53 -10.87
C MET A 100 2.96 3.48 -12.34
N VAL A 101 3.17 2.34 -13.01
CA VAL A 101 2.76 2.14 -14.42
C VAL A 101 1.25 2.32 -14.59
N PHE A 102 0.46 1.78 -13.66
CA PHE A 102 -0.99 1.97 -13.67
C PHE A 102 -1.37 3.45 -13.54
N ALA A 103 -0.80 4.17 -12.58
CA ALA A 103 -1.08 5.58 -12.35
C ALA A 103 -0.67 6.47 -13.54
N ASP A 104 0.47 6.20 -14.16
CA ASP A 104 0.96 6.95 -15.31
C ASP A 104 0.14 6.67 -16.59
N GLY A 105 -0.53 5.52 -16.67
CA GLY A 105 -1.39 5.13 -17.79
C GLY A 105 -2.85 5.62 -17.71
N LEU A 106 -3.27 6.21 -16.60
CA LEU A 106 -4.65 6.69 -16.43
C LEU A 106 -4.94 7.94 -17.25
N THR A 107 -6.13 7.97 -17.85
CA THR A 107 -6.72 9.16 -18.46
C THR A 107 -7.75 9.81 -17.53
N ALA A 108 -8.18 11.03 -17.85
CA ALA A 108 -9.25 11.71 -17.11
C ALA A 108 -10.58 10.93 -17.17
N ASP A 109 -10.88 10.28 -18.30
CA ASP A 109 -12.10 9.48 -18.48
C ASP A 109 -12.06 8.21 -17.61
N ASP A 110 -10.88 7.59 -17.46
CA ASP A 110 -10.71 6.43 -16.60
C ASP A 110 -11.08 6.72 -15.14
N LEU A 111 -10.88 7.95 -14.66
CA LEU A 111 -11.23 8.32 -13.29
C LEU A 111 -12.74 8.32 -13.05
N SER A 112 -13.53 8.54 -14.10
CA SER A 112 -14.99 8.58 -14.04
C SER A 112 -15.64 7.20 -14.21
N ARG A 113 -14.89 6.20 -14.69
CA ARG A 113 -15.40 4.84 -14.86
C ARG A 113 -15.77 4.22 -13.50
N THR A 114 -16.80 3.38 -13.48
CA THR A 114 -17.16 2.61 -12.29
C THR A 114 -16.47 1.25 -12.28
N VAL A 115 -16.25 0.73 -11.08
CA VAL A 115 -15.81 -0.64 -10.84
C VAL A 115 -16.78 -1.28 -9.85
N GLN A 116 -17.07 -2.55 -10.09
CA GLN A 116 -17.99 -3.35 -9.29
C GLN A 116 -17.24 -4.51 -8.63
N TRP A 117 -17.54 -4.78 -7.37
CA TRP A 117 -17.05 -5.95 -6.66
C TRP A 117 -17.96 -6.30 -5.48
N THR A 118 -17.88 -7.55 -5.03
CA THR A 118 -18.63 -8.03 -3.87
C THR A 118 -17.85 -7.82 -2.56
N ARG A 119 -18.53 -7.36 -1.52
CA ARG A 119 -18.06 -7.28 -0.14
C ARG A 119 -18.99 -8.11 0.77
N GLY A 120 -18.57 -9.32 1.11
CA GLY A 120 -19.48 -10.26 1.77
C GLY A 120 -20.59 -10.67 0.81
N ASP A 121 -21.84 -10.35 1.15
CA ASP A 121 -23.01 -10.57 0.29
C ASP A 121 -23.49 -9.28 -0.41
N GLU A 122 -22.79 -8.15 -0.21
CA GLU A 122 -23.16 -6.85 -0.78
C GLU A 122 -22.39 -6.58 -2.08
N GLU A 123 -23.13 -6.26 -3.15
CA GLU A 123 -22.53 -5.69 -4.36
C GLU A 123 -22.21 -4.21 -4.16
N VAL A 124 -20.97 -3.83 -4.44
CA VAL A 124 -20.48 -2.46 -4.31
C VAL A 124 -20.12 -1.93 -5.70
N GLU A 125 -20.66 -0.77 -6.06
CA GLU A 125 -20.28 -0.02 -7.26
C GLU A 125 -19.81 1.38 -6.86
N THR A 126 -18.61 1.75 -7.31
CA THR A 126 -18.12 3.13 -7.14
C THR A 126 -17.10 3.49 -8.23
N THR A 127 -16.75 4.77 -8.29
CA THR A 127 -15.81 5.30 -9.28
C THR A 127 -14.37 4.87 -8.99
N VAL A 128 -13.56 4.74 -10.04
CA VAL A 128 -12.10 4.59 -9.93
C VAL A 128 -11.48 5.70 -9.11
N ALA A 129 -11.90 6.95 -9.33
CA ALA A 129 -11.40 8.07 -8.56
C ALA A 129 -11.62 7.89 -7.05
N PHE A 130 -12.79 7.42 -6.63
CA PHE A 130 -13.10 7.23 -5.21
C PHE A 130 -12.25 6.11 -4.60
N ASN A 131 -12.10 5.00 -5.31
CA ASN A 131 -11.28 3.89 -4.87
C ASN A 131 -9.78 4.22 -4.82
N LEU A 132 -9.29 5.07 -5.71
CA LEU A 132 -7.91 5.57 -5.64
C LEU A 132 -7.68 6.44 -4.40
N VAL A 133 -8.62 7.33 -4.06
CA VAL A 133 -8.57 8.10 -2.81
C VAL A 133 -8.58 7.16 -1.61
N HIS A 134 -9.46 6.16 -1.62
CA HIS A 134 -9.54 5.15 -0.56
C HIS A 134 -8.21 4.41 -0.38
N MET A 135 -7.66 3.85 -1.46
CA MET A 135 -6.40 3.09 -1.45
C MET A 135 -5.26 3.94 -0.87
N VAL A 136 -5.08 5.18 -1.35
CA VAL A 136 -4.04 6.09 -0.86
C VAL A 136 -4.22 6.43 0.63
N ASN A 137 -5.46 6.71 1.05
CA ASN A 137 -5.75 7.06 2.45
C ASN A 137 -5.56 5.87 3.40
N HIS A 138 -6.02 4.68 2.99
CA HIS A 138 -5.87 3.44 3.75
C HIS A 138 -4.39 3.08 3.96
N GLN A 139 -3.58 3.17 2.90
CA GLN A 139 -2.14 2.99 3.02
C GLN A 139 -1.52 4.01 3.98
N THR A 140 -1.90 5.29 3.88
CA THR A 140 -1.37 6.36 4.73
C THR A 140 -1.65 6.10 6.21
N HIS A 141 -2.86 5.64 6.54
CA HIS A 141 -3.23 5.25 7.89
C HIS A 141 -2.33 4.14 8.46
N HIS A 142 -2.18 3.03 7.73
CA HIS A 142 -1.39 1.89 8.20
C HIS A 142 0.12 2.17 8.21
N ARG A 143 0.62 2.96 7.25
CA ARG A 143 2.00 3.47 7.30
C ARG A 143 2.25 4.36 8.51
N GLY A 144 1.28 5.16 8.93
CA GLY A 144 1.36 5.93 10.18
C GLY A 144 1.53 5.03 11.41
N GLN A 145 0.82 3.90 11.47
CA GLN A 145 1.00 2.90 12.52
C GLN A 145 2.41 2.30 12.49
N VAL A 146 2.88 1.87 11.31
CA VAL A 146 4.23 1.32 11.13
C VAL A 146 5.30 2.33 11.52
N HIS A 147 5.16 3.59 11.09
CA HIS A 147 6.08 4.66 11.43
C HIS A 147 6.23 4.82 12.95
N ALA A 148 5.10 4.90 13.67
CA ALA A 148 5.12 5.02 15.13
C ALA A 148 5.78 3.81 15.81
N LEU A 149 5.52 2.59 15.33
CA LEU A 149 6.18 1.39 15.83
C LEU A 149 7.68 1.42 15.57
N LEU A 150 8.12 1.74 14.35
CA LEU A 150 9.55 1.83 14.01
C LEU A 150 10.29 2.79 14.93
N THR A 151 9.73 3.97 15.18
CA THR A 151 10.27 4.93 16.16
C THR A 151 10.39 4.32 17.56
N ARG A 152 9.38 3.57 18.02
CA ARG A 152 9.41 2.90 19.33
C ARG A 152 10.52 1.85 19.43
N PHE A 153 10.84 1.16 18.34
CA PHE A 153 11.96 0.20 18.27
C PHE A 153 13.33 0.87 18.03
N GLY A 154 13.40 2.21 18.02
CA GLY A 154 14.64 2.95 17.81
C GLY A 154 15.10 3.02 16.36
N ALA A 155 14.27 2.60 15.40
CA ALA A 155 14.51 2.84 13.98
C ALA A 155 14.08 4.26 13.58
N ALA A 156 14.65 4.77 12.49
CA ALA A 156 14.48 6.15 12.05
C ALA A 156 13.87 6.20 10.63
N PRO A 157 12.55 6.01 10.47
CA PRO A 157 11.88 6.25 9.19
C PRO A 157 11.90 7.74 8.83
N GLN A 158 11.81 8.05 7.53
CA GLN A 158 11.68 9.43 7.06
C GLN A 158 10.29 10.01 7.37
N PRO A 159 10.16 11.36 7.48
CA PRO A 159 8.86 12.02 7.70
C PRO A 159 7.82 11.62 6.65
N THR A 160 6.53 11.68 7.03
CA THR A 160 5.43 11.23 6.16
C THR A 160 4.73 12.36 5.40
N ASP A 161 5.10 13.61 5.61
CA ASP A 161 4.42 14.74 4.97
C ASP A 161 4.61 14.72 3.44
N VAL A 162 3.53 14.86 2.68
CA VAL A 162 3.57 14.78 1.19
C VAL A 162 4.50 15.83 0.59
N GLN A 163 4.61 17.01 1.19
CA GLN A 163 5.54 18.07 0.77
C GLN A 163 7.02 17.64 0.80
N MET A 164 7.36 16.58 1.54
CA MET A 164 8.71 16.05 1.61
C MET A 164 9.07 15.16 0.42
N LEU A 165 8.10 14.76 -0.41
CA LEU A 165 8.34 13.98 -1.63
C LEU A 165 9.36 14.67 -2.55
N ASP A 166 9.22 15.98 -2.77
CA ASP A 166 10.12 16.73 -3.65
C ASP A 166 11.50 16.96 -3.00
N LEU A 167 11.55 17.02 -1.67
CA LEU A 167 12.78 17.30 -0.92
C LEU A 167 13.63 16.05 -0.67
N LEU A 168 12.99 14.89 -0.48
CA LEU A 168 13.61 13.64 -0.04
C LEU A 168 13.32 12.47 -0.97
N GLY A 169 12.17 12.45 -1.63
CA GLY A 169 11.71 11.32 -2.45
C GLY A 169 12.26 11.29 -3.87
N GLY A 170 12.67 12.44 -4.43
CA GLY A 170 13.25 12.58 -5.78
C GLY A 170 14.74 12.25 -5.93
N LYS A 171 15.39 11.68 -4.89
CA LYS A 171 16.82 11.31 -4.93
C LYS A 171 17.11 9.86 -5.35
N GLY A 172 16.20 9.20 -6.07
CA GLY A 172 16.36 7.82 -6.53
C GLY A 172 15.85 7.62 -7.94
#